data_AF-A0A925JMN8-F1
#
_entry.id   AF-A0A925JMN8-F1
#
_cell.length_a   1.000
_cell.length_b   1.000
_cell.length_c   1.000
_cell.angle_alpha   90.00
_cell.angle_beta   90.00
_cell.angle_gamma   90.00
#
_symmetry.space_group_name_H-M   'P 1'
#
loop_
_entity.id
_entity.type
_entity.pdbx_description
1 polymer ?
#
loop_
_entity_poly.entity_id
_entity_poly.type
_entity_poly.pdbx_seq_one_letter_code
_entity_poly.pdbx_strand_id
1 'polypeptide(L)'
;MQEIVQSIVQQAGISEEQAKTAFITTLTAIKTKLPDSVAGQLDGLLTGSEFDYKVVVNEKVNELRGEAAEKFEELKEEATEKFEELREGFKKIF
;
A
#
# COMPACT_ATOMS: atom_id res chain seq x y z
N MET A 1 -7.35 -7.79 13.13
CA MET A 1 -6.77 -9.16 13.21
C MET A 1 -7.83 -10.24 13.36
N GLN A 2 -8.71 -10.17 14.36
CA GLN A 2 -9.73 -11.22 14.62
C GLN A 2 -10.65 -11.49 13.42
N GLU A 3 -11.09 -10.45 12.71
CA GLU A 3 -11.95 -10.59 11.53
C GLU A 3 -11.27 -11.38 10.39
N ILE A 4 -9.99 -11.11 10.12
CA ILE A 4 -9.21 -11.85 9.11
C ILE A 4 -9.02 -13.30 9.54
N VAL A 5 -8.67 -13.54 10.80
CA VAL A 5 -8.53 -14.90 11.36
C VAL A 5 -9.86 -15.66 11.23
N GLN A 6 -10.99 -15.04 11.56
CA GLN A 6 -12.31 -15.64 11.39
C GLN A 6 -12.63 -15.95 9.92
N SER A 7 -12.31 -15.04 8.99
CA SER A 7 -12.49 -15.28 7.57
C SER A 7 -11.65 -16.49 7.10
N ILE A 8 -10.41 -16.62 7.57
CA ILE A 8 -9.55 -17.77 7.26
C ILE A 8 -10.14 -19.06 7.83
N VAL A 9 -10.62 -19.05 9.08
CA VAL A 9 -11.32 -20.20 9.69
C VAL A 9 -12.52 -20.63 8.85
N GLN A 10 -13.38 -19.68 8.46
CA GLN A 10 -14.60 -19.97 7.70
C GLN A 10 -14.30 -20.47 6.29
N GLN A 11 -13.32 -19.88 5.60
CA GLN A 11 -13.03 -20.19 4.21
C GLN A 11 -12.12 -21.41 4.04
N ALA A 12 -11.14 -21.59 4.93
CA ALA A 12 -10.19 -22.70 4.86
C ALA A 12 -10.62 -23.91 5.70
N GLY A 13 -11.62 -23.77 6.58
CA GLY A 13 -12.12 -24.85 7.43
C GLY A 13 -11.12 -25.32 8.49
N ILE A 14 -10.23 -24.45 8.95
CA ILE A 14 -9.17 -24.75 9.92
C ILE A 14 -9.50 -24.17 11.30
N SER A 15 -8.80 -24.64 12.34
CA SER A 15 -8.99 -24.09 13.69
C SER A 15 -8.50 -22.65 13.80
N GLU A 16 -8.99 -21.90 14.79
CA GLU A 16 -8.58 -20.52 15.04
C GLU A 16 -7.06 -20.40 15.29
N GLU A 17 -6.48 -21.36 16.01
CA GLU A 17 -5.03 -21.46 16.24
C GLU A 17 -4.25 -21.65 14.93
N GLN A 18 -4.75 -22.51 14.04
CA GLN A 18 -4.15 -22.73 12.73
C GLN A 18 -4.28 -21.49 11.84
N ALA A 19 -5.41 -20.79 11.90
CA ALA A 19 -5.64 -19.55 11.15
C ALA A 19 -4.73 -18.41 11.64
N LYS A 20 -4.56 -18.26 12.97
CA LYS A 20 -3.59 -17.32 13.55
C LYS A 20 -2.17 -17.64 13.10
N THR A 21 -1.79 -18.91 13.15
CA THR A 21 -0.47 -19.36 12.70
C THR A 21 -0.27 -19.04 11.22
N ALA A 22 -1.21 -19.38 10.35
CA ALA A 22 -1.15 -19.10 8.92
C ALA A 22 -1.04 -17.60 8.62
N PHE A 23 -1.83 -16.77 9.32
CA PHE A 23 -1.77 -15.32 9.20
C PHE A 23 -0.40 -14.77 9.61
N ILE A 24 0.12 -15.18 10.77
CA ILE A 24 1.43 -14.73 11.28
C ILE A 24 2.57 -15.20 10.37
N THR A 25 2.55 -16.45 9.90
CA THR A 25 3.55 -16.98 8.98
C THR A 25 3.56 -16.21 7.67
N THR A 26 2.38 -15.89 7.13
CA THR A 26 2.26 -15.11 5.90
C THR A 26 2.77 -13.68 6.10
N LEU A 27 2.39 -13.02 7.20
CA LEU A 27 2.91 -11.70 7.55
C LEU A 27 4.43 -11.70 7.73
N THR A 28 4.98 -12.73 8.36
CA THR A 28 6.43 -12.88 8.56
C THR A 28 7.15 -13.06 7.22
N ALA A 29 6.60 -13.89 6.33
CA ALA A 29 7.15 -14.10 4.99
C ALA A 29 7.07 -12.84 4.11
N ILE A 30 6.05 -12.00 4.32
CA ILE A 30 5.94 -10.69 3.69
C ILE A 30 6.98 -9.73 4.29
N LYS A 31 7.13 -9.71 5.62
CA LYS A 31 8.09 -8.87 6.34
C LYS A 31 9.53 -9.08 5.86
N THR A 32 9.95 -10.31 5.61
CA THR A 32 11.32 -10.61 5.13
C THR A 32 11.61 -10.12 3.71
N LYS A 33 10.58 -9.73 2.95
CA LYS A 33 10.70 -9.23 1.59
C LYS A 33 10.44 -7.73 1.46
N LEU A 34 10.08 -7.07 2.55
CA LEU A 34 9.73 -5.66 2.55
C LEU A 34 10.89 -4.79 3.06
N PRO A 35 10.93 -3.51 2.66
CA PRO A 35 11.83 -2.52 3.24
C PRO A 35 11.65 -2.39 4.76
N ASP A 36 12.72 -1.99 5.46
CA ASP A 36 12.74 -1.90 6.92
C ASP A 36 11.62 -1.01 7.49
N SER A 37 11.24 0.07 6.79
CA SER A 37 10.20 0.97 7.28
C SER A 37 8.81 0.34 7.22
N VAL A 38 8.52 -0.52 6.22
CA VAL A 38 7.27 -1.30 6.19
C VAL A 38 7.33 -2.49 7.15
N ALA A 39 8.49 -3.13 7.30
CA ALA A 39 8.67 -4.23 8.24
C ALA A 39 8.35 -3.82 9.68
N GLY A 40 8.72 -2.60 10.08
CA GLY A 40 8.35 -2.03 11.39
C GLY A 40 6.85 -1.81 11.57
N GLN A 41 6.11 -1.49 10.50
CA GLN A 41 4.65 -1.35 10.58
C GLN A 41 3.92 -2.69 10.70
N LEU A 42 4.47 -3.74 10.08
CA LEU A 42 3.94 -5.09 10.25
C LEU A 42 4.13 -5.59 11.68
N ASP A 43 5.23 -5.23 12.35
CA ASP A 43 5.40 -5.48 13.79
C ASP A 43 4.36 -4.74 14.63
N GLY A 44 4.06 -3.50 14.26
CA GLY A 44 2.94 -2.75 14.83
C GLY A 44 1.62 -3.51 14.71
N LEU A 45 1.31 -4.03 13.52
CA LEU A 45 0.09 -4.79 13.27
C LEU A 45 0.02 -6.11 14.07
N LEU A 46 1.15 -6.80 14.26
CA LEU A 46 1.24 -8.02 15.08
C LEU A 46 1.03 -7.74 16.56
N THR A 47 1.43 -6.56 17.04
CA THR A 47 1.26 -6.13 18.44
C THR A 47 -0.09 -5.46 18.71
N GLY A 48 -0.96 -5.38 17.69
CA GLY A 48 -2.32 -4.83 17.81
C GLY A 48 -2.43 -3.33 17.50
N SER A 49 -1.37 -2.72 16.98
CA SER A 49 -1.41 -1.35 16.47
C SER A 49 -2.10 -1.32 15.10
N GLU A 50 -2.69 -0.17 14.76
CA GLU A 50 -3.29 0.05 13.46
C GLU A 50 -2.21 0.19 12.37
N PHE A 51 -2.45 -0.36 11.19
CA PHE A 51 -1.50 -0.29 10.09
C PHE A 51 -1.60 1.06 9.38
N ASP A 52 -0.56 1.89 9.46
CA ASP A 52 -0.53 3.20 8.81
C ASP A 52 0.01 3.12 7.38
N TYR A 53 -0.91 2.90 6.44
CA TYR A 53 -0.64 2.83 5.00
C TYR A 53 0.12 4.06 4.44
N LYS A 54 0.10 5.23 5.10
CA LYS A 54 0.76 6.43 4.59
C LYS A 54 2.29 6.30 4.62
N VAL A 55 2.85 5.54 5.56
CA VAL A 55 4.30 5.29 5.62
C VAL A 55 4.75 4.44 4.43
N VAL A 56 4.00 3.38 4.11
CA VAL A 56 4.25 2.54 2.92
C VAL A 56 4.18 3.37 1.64
N VAL A 57 3.17 4.24 1.52
CA VAL A 57 3.01 5.11 0.34
C VAL A 57 4.15 6.11 0.25
N ASN A 58 4.53 6.76 1.34
CA ASN A 58 5.63 7.72 1.35
C ASN A 58 6.98 7.08 1.02
N GLU A 59 7.24 5.87 1.53
CA GLU A 59 8.46 5.14 1.21
C GLU A 59 8.51 4.72 -0.25
N LYS A 60 7.40 4.19 -0.79
CA LYS A 60 7.30 3.85 -2.22
C LYS A 60 7.41 5.08 -3.12
N VAL A 61 6.86 6.23 -2.70
CA VAL A 61 7.04 7.51 -3.39
C VAL A 61 8.50 7.98 -3.32
N ASN A 62 9.21 7.71 -2.22
CA ASN A 62 10.63 8.05 -2.09
C ASN A 62 11.54 7.11 -2.90
N GLU A 63 11.26 5.80 -2.96
CA GLU A 63 11.93 4.87 -3.88
C GLU A 63 11.66 5.23 -5.35
N LEU A 64 10.40 5.51 -5.69
CA LEU A 64 10.04 5.98 -7.03
C LEU A 64 10.63 7.36 -7.34
N ARG A 65 10.82 8.24 -6.36
CA ARG A 65 11.58 9.48 -6.55
C ARG A 65 13.06 9.22 -6.79
N GLY A 66 13.64 8.20 -6.16
CA GLY A 66 15.03 7.78 -6.39
C GLY A 66 15.26 7.26 -7.82
N GLU A 67 14.30 6.53 -8.40
CA GLU A 67 14.43 5.91 -9.73
C GLU A 67 13.70 6.65 -10.86
N ALA A 68 12.74 7.51 -10.56
CA ALA A 68 11.81 8.10 -11.53
C ALA A 68 11.52 9.59 -11.32
N ALA A 69 12.33 10.33 -10.55
CA ALA A 69 12.18 11.79 -10.43
C ALA A 69 12.07 12.51 -11.79
N GLU A 70 12.80 12.05 -12.82
CA GLU A 70 12.71 12.61 -14.17
C GLU A 70 11.38 12.25 -14.87
N LYS A 71 10.92 11.00 -14.78
CA LYS A 71 9.65 10.57 -15.42
C LYS A 71 8.40 11.09 -14.71
N PHE A 72 8.49 11.37 -13.41
CA PHE A 72 7.36 11.88 -12.63
C PHE A 72 7.17 13.39 -12.81
N GLU A 73 8.25 14.15 -13.02
CA GLU A 73 8.18 15.54 -13.48
C GLU A 73 7.61 15.58 -14.90
N GLU A 74 8.06 14.74 -15.84
CA GLU A 74 7.48 14.64 -17.19
C GLU A 74 5.99 14.28 -17.17
N LEU A 75 5.59 13.25 -16.39
CA LEU A 75 4.17 12.88 -16.26
C LEU A 75 3.32 13.99 -15.63
N LYS A 76 3.89 14.76 -14.70
CA LYS A 76 3.20 15.88 -14.05
C LYS A 76 3.05 17.05 -15.01
N GLU A 77 4.07 17.38 -15.79
CA GLU A 77 3.98 18.40 -16.84
C GLU A 77 2.97 17.97 -17.92
N GLU A 78 3.07 16.75 -18.44
CA GLU A 78 2.16 16.26 -19.49
C GLU A 78 0.71 16.15 -19.01
N ALA A 79 0.49 15.76 -17.74
CA ALA A 79 -0.84 15.76 -17.14
C ALA A 79 -1.37 17.18 -16.89
N THR A 80 -0.51 18.14 -16.55
CA THR A 80 -0.88 19.54 -16.36
C THR A 80 -1.28 20.16 -17.69
N GLU A 81 -0.53 19.93 -18.76
CA GLU A 81 -0.87 20.39 -20.12
C GLU A 81 -2.19 19.81 -20.59
N LYS A 82 -2.39 18.49 -20.50
CA LYS A 82 -3.67 17.85 -20.88
C LYS A 82 -4.85 18.35 -20.05
N PHE A 83 -4.63 18.66 -18.77
CA PHE A 83 -5.68 19.21 -17.91
C PHE A 83 -6.01 20.66 -18.26
N GLU A 84 -5.00 21.47 -18.61
CA GLU A 84 -5.22 22.83 -19.11
C GLU A 84 -5.93 22.83 -20.46
N GLU A 85 -5.54 21.97 -21.40
CA GLU A 85 -6.26 21.79 -22.68
C GLU A 85 -7.73 21.40 -22.46
N LEU A 86 -7.99 20.46 -21.55
CA LEU A 86 -9.34 20.07 -21.19
C LEU A 86 -10.14 21.22 -20.58
N ARG A 87 -9.51 21.99 -19.69
CA ARG A 87 -10.13 23.15 -19.01
C ARG A 87 -10.40 24.29 -19.99
N GLU A 88 -9.49 24.54 -20.92
CA GLU A 88 -9.68 25.54 -21.97
C GLU A 88 -10.77 25.09 -22.96
N GLY A 89 -10.79 23.81 -23.34
CA GLY A 89 -11.87 23.23 -24.12
C GLY A 89 -13.21 23.43 -23.43
N PHE A 90 -13.26 23.19 -22.11
CA PHE A 90 -14.46 23.42 -21.32
C PHE A 90 -14.90 24.89 -21.27
N LYS A 91 -13.96 25.83 -21.09
CA LYS A 91 -14.22 27.28 -21.13
C LYS A 91 -14.64 27.83 -22.50
N LYS A 92 -14.33 27.12 -23.58
CA LYS A 92 -14.79 27.49 -24.94
C LYS A 92 -16.20 27.00 -25.22
N ILE A 93 -16.67 25.99 -24.48
CA ILE A 93 -17.98 25.35 -24.67
C ILE A 93 -19.03 25.87 -23.67
N PHE A 94 -18.61 26.34 -22.49
CA PHE A 94 -19.43 27.01 -21.46
C PHE A 94 -19.07 28.48 -21.33
#